data_AF-A0A8B3JPL1-F1
#
_entry.id   AF-A0A8B3JPL1-F1
#
_cell.length_a   1.000
_cell.length_b   1.000
_cell.length_c   1.000
_cell.angle_alpha   90.00
_cell.angle_beta   90.00
_cell.angle_gamma   90.00
#
_symmetry.space_group_name_H-M   'P 1'
#
loop_
_entity.id
_entity.type
_entity.pdbx_description
1 polymer ?
#
loop_
_entity_poly.entity_id
_entity_poly.type
_entity_poly.pdbx_seq_one_letter_code
_entity_poly.pdbx_strand_id
1 'polypeptide(L)' 'MYEALNPPLKGYFSIRVNKQYRLVFRWTAGKADDLYLSPHKYTQHK' A
#
# COMPACT_ATOMS: atom_id res chain seq x y z
N MET A 1 -7.20 -8.40 0.43
CA MET A 1 -7.99 -7.44 -0.39
C MET A 1 -7.05 -6.32 -0.78
N TYR A 2 -6.86 -6.06 -2.08
CA TYR A 2 -5.98 -4.99 -2.57
C TYR A 2 -6.83 -3.75 -2.86
N GLU A 3 -6.29 -2.58 -2.61
CA GLU A 3 -6.99 -1.29 -2.78
C GLU A 3 -6.12 -0.36 -3.62
N ALA A 4 -6.73 0.31 -4.58
CA ALA A 4 -6.09 1.36 -5.37
C ALA A 4 -6.03 2.66 -4.54
N LEU A 5 -4.88 3.32 -4.52
CA LEU A 5 -4.67 4.54 -3.73
C LEU A 5 -5.14 5.79 -4.49
N ASN A 6 -5.72 6.73 -3.75
CA ASN A 6 -6.14 8.05 -4.26
C ASN A 6 -4.94 9.00 -4.43
N PRO A 7 -5.08 10.12 -5.17
CA PRO A 7 -4.03 11.13 -5.32
C PRO A 7 -3.46 11.57 -3.95
N PRO A 8 -2.13 11.72 -3.81
CA PRO A 8 -1.08 11.77 -4.85
C PRO A 8 -0.55 10.40 -5.34
N LEU A 9 -1.09 9.26 -4.89
CA LEU A 9 -0.57 7.91 -5.19
C LEU A 9 -1.38 7.16 -6.25
N LYS A 10 -1.96 7.89 -7.22
CA LYS A 10 -2.73 7.28 -8.32
C LYS A 10 -1.84 6.32 -9.12
N GLY A 11 -2.28 5.07 -9.28
CA GLY A 11 -1.52 4.01 -9.94
C GLY A 11 -0.68 3.14 -9.00
N TYR A 12 -0.66 3.44 -7.69
CA TYR A 12 -0.15 2.53 -6.69
C TYR A 12 -1.25 1.64 -6.13
N PHE A 13 -0.82 0.44 -5.77
CA PHE A 13 -1.61 -0.56 -5.08
C PHE A 13 -1.03 -0.77 -3.68
N SER A 14 -1.91 -1.12 -2.74
CA SER A 14 -1.48 -1.45 -1.38
C SER A 14 -2.03 -2.81 -0.96
N ILE A 15 -1.16 -3.62 -0.34
CA ILE A 15 -1.55 -4.85 0.35
C ILE A 15 -1.09 -4.80 1.81
N ARG A 16 -1.96 -5.26 2.70
CA ARG A 16 -1.64 -5.35 4.13
C ARG A 16 -0.72 -6.54 4.38
N VAL A 17 0.42 -6.29 5.01
CA VAL A 17 1.38 -7.35 5.37
C VAL A 17 1.15 -7.79 6.82
N ASN A 18 0.92 -6.84 7.72
CA ASN A 18 0.61 -7.12 9.11
C ASN A 18 -0.24 -6.00 9.74
N LYS A 19 -0.34 -5.96 11.07
CA LYS A 19 -1.13 -4.94 11.77
C LYS A 19 -0.56 -3.52 11.66
N GLN A 20 0.73 -3.38 11.35
CA GLN A 20 1.48 -2.13 11.41
C GLN A 20 1.94 -1.61 10.05
N TYR A 21 2.02 -2.47 9.05
CA TYR A 21 2.59 -2.13 7.74
C TYR A 21 1.70 -2.54 6.59
N ARG A 22 1.70 -1.68 5.58
CA ARG A 22 1.18 -1.96 4.25
C ARG A 22 2.35 -1.91 3.27
N LEU A 23 2.40 -2.88 2.38
CA LEU A 23 3.28 -2.84 1.22
C LEU A 23 2.61 -2.00 0.15
N VAL A 24 3.33 -1.02 -0.37
CA VAL A 24 2.87 -0.14 -1.45
C VAL A 24 3.76 -0.38 -2.66
N PHE A 25 3.15 -0.54 -3.83
CA PHE A 25 3.86 -0.84 -5.07
C PHE A 25 3.11 -0.31 -6.29
N ARG A 26 3.82 -0.14 -7.40
CA ARG A 26 3.22 0.02 -8.74
C ARG A 26 3.28 -1.30 -9.47
N TRP A 27 2.25 -1.59 -10.25
CA TRP A 27 2.24 -2.77 -11.13
C TRP A 27 2.50 -2.34 -12.57
N THR A 28 3.60 -2.81 -13.14
CA THR A 28 4.13 -2.37 -14.43
C THR A 28 4.69 -3.57 -15.16
N ALA A 29 4.20 -3.82 -16.38
CA ALA A 29 4.65 -4.91 -17.25
C ALA A 29 4.75 -6.30 -16.57
N GLY A 30 3.81 -6.62 -15.67
CA GLY A 30 3.77 -7.90 -14.97
C GLY A 30 4.73 -8.02 -13.77
N LYS A 31 5.34 -6.91 -13.34
CA LYS A 31 6.23 -6.85 -12.18
C LYS A 31 5.79 -5.74 -11.22
N ALA A 32 6.21 -5.89 -9.96
CA ALA A 32 6.04 -4.86 -8.95
C ALA A 32 7.28 -3.94 -8.95
N ASP A 33 7.06 -2.67 -9.27
CA ASP A 33 8.07 -1.62 -9.22
C ASP A 33 7.76 -0.64 -8.07
N ASP A 34 8.78 0.12 -7.65
CA ASP A 34 8.69 1.17 -6.61
C ASP A 34 8.05 0.65 -5.30
N LEU A 35 8.70 -0.38 -4.75
CA LEU A 35 8.23 -1.16 -3.61
C LEU A 35 8.73 -0.56 -2.28
N TYR A 36 7.81 -0.22 -1.39
CA TYR A 36 8.18 0.22 -0.04
C TYR A 36 7.14 -0.17 1.03
N LEU A 37 7.62 -0.25 2.29
CA LEU A 37 6.78 -0.46 3.46
C LEU A 37 6.28 0.88 3.99
N SER A 38 4.97 1.09 3.92
CA SER A 38 4.30 2.23 4.52
C SER A 38 3.83 1.85 5.93
N PRO A 39 4.32 2.51 6.99
CA PRO A 39 3.79 2.31 8.33
C PRO A 39 2.37 2.85 8.39
N HIS A 40 1.43 1.98 8.74
CA HIS A 40 0.03 2.31 8.96
C HIS A 40 -0.32 2.00 10.41
N LYS A 41 -0.28 3.04 11.25
CA LYS A 41 -0.77 2.95 12.62
C LYS A 41 -2.29 3.03 12.57
N TYR A 42 -2.96 1.91 12.80
CA TYR A 42 -4.36 1.94 13.21
C TYR A 42 -4.40 2.65 14.56
N THR A 43 -4.79 3.92 14.58
CA THR A 43 -5.37 4.50 15.79
C THR A 43 -6.64 3.72 16.06
N GLN A 44 -6.61 2.88 17.09
CA GLN A 44 -7.86 2.42 17.69
C GLN A 44 -8.59 3.70 18.09
N HIS A 45 -9.66 4.04 17.37
CA HIS A 45 -10.65 4.97 17.89
C HIS A 45 -11.12 4.34 19.20
N LYS A 46 -10.77 5.00 20.32
CA LYS A 46 -11.26 4.66 21.66
C LYS A 46 -12.78 4.81 21.70
#